data_AF-A0A9N9FGU4-F1
#
_entry.id   AF-A0A9N9FGU4-F1
#
_cell.length_a   1.000
_cell.length_b   1.000
_cell.length_c   1.000
_cell.angle_alpha   90.00
_cell.angle_beta   90.00
_cell.angle_gamma   90.00
#
_symmetry.space_group_name_H-M   'P 1'
#
loop_
_entity.id
_entity.type
_entity.pdbx_description
1 polymer ?
#
loop_
_entity_poly.entity_id
_entity_poly.type
_entity_poly.pdbx_seq_one_letter_code
_entity_poly.pdbx_strand_id
1 'polypeptide(L)'
;MSKTSPFTNLSFASSLSSLLENIEMYDDNNEYVPILTFCQYFLNDSDSDNENKDENAADTSVPKRKRKQALQLAPPPTFEPLVHPSPLRRTMGRYNLQRASCLGCLGYLSGLFKLPSHNQYWNEDPRLLIHQISKQMIFKCFESIKRFFHVSSSALTSILKNYFNKVELLLSHICEASKQYYTPESNVSVDKMIIRFSEKSIHTVRMKNKPVLEGFKIFSLCESGYTYTFLPTSYIASSNVAKVNSLTKVGSQVLHLVEQLPYKQYSYNIYINNYFTSVPLFQHLRQISVGACGTVRKTVARFPKELKVDKGAKLDWDVRSGVEVNGALAIFWQDNGPVTMLSTIHSLVGEKCEIEQERW
;
A
#
# COMPACT_ATOMS: atom_id res chain seq x y z
N MET A 1 14.56 -30.93 -1.69
CA MET A 1 14.03 -30.93 -3.08
C MET A 1 12.54 -30.66 -3.01
N SER A 2 12.14 -29.39 -3.09
CA SER A 2 10.74 -28.97 -3.03
C SER A 2 10.14 -29.03 -4.44
N LYS A 3 9.09 -29.84 -4.60
CA LYS A 3 8.21 -29.79 -5.77
C LYS A 3 7.29 -28.58 -5.60
N THR A 4 7.60 -27.48 -6.28
CA THR A 4 6.65 -26.39 -6.49
C THR A 4 5.54 -26.89 -7.42
N SER A 5 4.34 -27.11 -6.89
CA SER A 5 3.15 -27.42 -7.69
C SER A 5 2.70 -26.19 -8.50
N PRO A 6 2.27 -26.34 -9.76
CA PRO A 6 1.78 -25.22 -10.57
C PRO A 6 0.32 -24.92 -10.18
N PHE A 7 0.11 -24.08 -9.16
CA PHE A 7 -1.25 -23.60 -8.85
C PHE A 7 -1.56 -22.30 -9.60
N THR A 8 -2.40 -22.47 -10.62
CA THR A 8 -3.43 -21.55 -11.15
C THR A 8 -3.10 -20.06 -11.27
N ASN A 9 -2.42 -19.70 -12.36
CA ASN A 9 -2.34 -18.34 -12.92
C ASN A 9 -3.71 -17.67 -13.18
N LEU A 10 -4.83 -18.42 -13.16
CA LEU A 10 -6.16 -17.89 -13.45
C LEU A 10 -6.74 -16.97 -12.37
N SER A 11 -6.52 -17.24 -11.06
CA SER A 11 -7.11 -16.40 -10.01
C SER A 11 -6.41 -15.04 -9.87
N PHE A 12 -5.09 -15.03 -10.10
CA PHE A 12 -4.32 -13.79 -10.16
C PHE A 12 -4.68 -12.97 -11.39
N ALA A 13 -4.78 -13.61 -12.57
CA ALA A 13 -5.18 -12.92 -13.77
C ALA A 13 -6.59 -12.31 -13.64
N SER A 14 -7.53 -13.00 -12.97
CA SER A 14 -8.87 -12.45 -12.70
C SER A 14 -8.86 -11.31 -11.68
N SER A 15 -8.07 -11.42 -10.61
CA SER A 15 -7.97 -10.36 -9.58
C SER A 15 -7.27 -9.11 -10.13
N LEU A 16 -6.17 -9.30 -10.87
CA LEU A 16 -5.48 -8.23 -11.58
C LEU A 16 -6.37 -7.62 -12.66
N SER A 17 -7.14 -8.43 -13.41
CA SER A 17 -8.12 -7.93 -14.38
C SER A 17 -9.17 -7.05 -13.70
N SER A 18 -9.69 -7.46 -12.54
CA SER A 18 -10.66 -6.66 -11.79
C SER A 18 -10.05 -5.34 -11.26
N LEU A 19 -8.78 -5.34 -10.85
CA LEU A 19 -8.08 -4.10 -10.49
C LEU A 19 -7.90 -3.20 -11.72
N LEU A 20 -7.51 -3.78 -12.85
CA LEU A 20 -7.29 -3.07 -14.11
C LEU A 20 -8.58 -2.44 -14.65
N GLU A 21 -9.73 -3.04 -14.42
CA GLU A 21 -11.05 -2.48 -14.78
C GLU A 21 -11.38 -1.21 -14.00
N ASN A 22 -10.84 -1.05 -12.79
CA ASN A 22 -11.07 0.13 -11.95
C ASN A 22 -10.06 1.26 -12.21
N ILE A 23 -9.03 1.02 -13.01
CA ILE A 23 -8.00 2.03 -13.32
C ILE A 23 -8.50 2.93 -14.45
N GLU A 24 -8.72 4.18 -14.09
CA GLU A 24 -9.20 5.22 -14.99
C GLU A 24 -8.05 6.18 -15.36
N MET A 25 -8.15 6.77 -16.54
CA MET A 25 -7.22 7.78 -17.03
C MET A 25 -8.04 9.03 -17.32
N TYR A 26 -7.59 10.18 -16.84
CA TYR A 26 -8.27 11.46 -17.01
C TYR A 26 -7.29 12.48 -17.59
N ASP A 27 -7.76 13.44 -18.40
CA ASP A 27 -6.92 14.54 -18.88
C ASP A 27 -6.87 15.72 -17.87
N ASP A 28 -6.18 16.80 -18.26
CA ASP A 28 -6.07 18.03 -17.46
C ASP A 28 -7.43 18.72 -17.20
N ASN A 29 -8.49 18.35 -17.95
CA ASN A 29 -9.86 18.85 -17.76
C ASN A 29 -10.73 17.89 -16.93
N ASN A 30 -10.14 16.82 -16.39
CA ASN A 30 -10.83 15.78 -15.63
C ASN A 30 -11.85 15.01 -16.49
N GLU A 31 -11.67 14.97 -17.81
CA GLU A 31 -12.45 14.15 -18.73
C GLU A 31 -11.82 12.76 -18.87
N TYR A 32 -12.64 11.71 -18.89
CA TYR A 32 -12.17 10.33 -19.05
C TYR A 32 -11.51 10.17 -20.43
N VAL A 33 -10.26 9.71 -20.44
CA VAL A 33 -9.53 9.48 -21.69
C VAL A 33 -9.27 8.00 -21.93
N PRO A 34 -9.82 7.42 -23.02
CA PRO A 34 -9.38 6.12 -23.51
C PRO A 34 -7.91 6.19 -23.96
N ILE A 35 -7.03 5.31 -23.45
CA ILE A 35 -5.57 5.35 -23.69
C ILE A 35 -5.18 5.40 -25.18
N LEU A 36 -5.96 4.76 -26.07
CA LEU A 36 -5.76 4.83 -27.52
C LEU A 36 -5.93 6.26 -28.07
N THR A 37 -6.88 7.04 -27.56
CA THR A 37 -7.08 8.44 -27.96
C THR A 37 -5.94 9.31 -27.44
N PHE A 38 -5.43 9.05 -26.22
CA PHE A 38 -4.34 9.84 -25.64
C PHE A 38 -2.99 9.61 -26.33
N CYS A 39 -2.69 8.36 -26.71
CA CYS A 39 -1.47 8.04 -27.46
C CYS A 39 -1.53 8.59 -28.90
N GLN A 40 -2.71 8.58 -29.54
CA GLN A 40 -2.89 9.19 -30.86
C GLN A 40 -2.82 10.73 -30.83
N TYR A 41 -3.34 11.36 -29.77
CA TYR A 41 -3.32 12.82 -29.63
C TYR A 41 -1.88 13.37 -29.56
N PHE A 42 -0.99 12.73 -28.79
CA PHE A 42 0.41 13.16 -28.67
C PHE A 42 1.31 12.72 -29.83
N LEU A 43 0.96 11.64 -30.56
CA LEU A 43 1.66 11.29 -31.79
C LEU A 43 1.37 12.32 -32.89
N ASN A 44 0.14 12.84 -32.97
CA ASN A 44 -0.23 13.84 -33.98
C ASN A 44 0.32 15.25 -33.67
N ASP A 45 0.50 15.63 -32.40
CA ASP A 45 1.14 16.90 -31.99
C ASP A 45 2.67 16.88 -32.20
N SER A 46 3.26 15.71 -32.46
CA SER A 46 4.69 15.60 -32.79
C SER A 46 4.99 15.91 -34.27
N ASP A 47 3.97 15.88 -35.12
CA ASP A 47 4.10 16.00 -36.58
C ASP A 47 3.73 17.40 -37.10
N SER A 48 3.17 18.29 -36.27
CA SER A 48 2.72 19.63 -36.71
C SER A 48 3.80 20.72 -36.74
N ASP A 49 5.03 20.44 -36.28
CA ASP A 49 6.13 21.43 -36.27
C ASP A 49 7.07 21.34 -37.48
N ASN A 50 6.81 20.45 -38.44
CA ASN A 50 7.63 20.28 -39.63
C ASN A 50 6.78 20.06 -40.88
N GLU A 51 6.04 21.06 -41.33
CA GLU A 51 5.70 21.24 -42.76
C GLU A 51 4.92 22.54 -42.93
N ASN A 52 5.60 23.60 -43.40
CA ASN A 52 5.03 24.63 -44.27
C ASN A 52 6.15 25.57 -44.75
N LYS A 53 6.85 25.13 -45.80
CA LYS A 53 7.43 26.01 -46.80
C LYS A 53 6.86 25.56 -48.14
N ASP A 54 6.43 26.56 -48.93
CA ASP A 54 6.06 26.49 -50.34
C ASP A 54 4.71 25.76 -50.59
N GLU A 55 3.66 26.31 -51.22
CA GLU A 55 3.58 27.22 -52.37
C GLU A 55 2.20 27.94 -52.47
N ASN A 56 2.18 29.05 -53.22
CA ASN A 56 1.03 29.91 -53.55
C ASN A 56 0.14 29.35 -54.69
N ALA A 57 -1.17 29.67 -54.69
CA ALA A 57 -1.81 30.62 -55.64
C ALA A 57 -3.34 30.42 -55.88
N ALA A 58 -4.05 31.56 -55.77
CA ALA A 58 -5.26 32.04 -56.49
C ALA A 58 -6.60 31.26 -56.39
N ASP A 59 -7.67 31.79 -55.76
CA ASP A 59 -8.62 32.88 -56.16
C ASP A 59 -9.93 32.24 -56.72
N THR A 60 -11.13 32.34 -56.13
CA THR A 60 -12.05 33.51 -56.20
C THR A 60 -13.41 33.23 -55.50
N SER A 61 -13.96 34.27 -54.85
CA SER A 61 -15.40 34.68 -54.74
C SER A 61 -16.47 33.96 -53.83
N VAL A 62 -16.69 34.54 -52.63
CA VAL A 62 -17.83 35.40 -52.14
C VAL A 62 -19.33 34.93 -52.21
N PRO A 63 -20.21 35.31 -51.24
CA PRO A 63 -21.17 34.43 -50.53
C PRO A 63 -22.66 34.85 -50.57
N LYS A 64 -23.60 34.13 -49.90
CA LYS A 64 -24.93 34.66 -49.45
C LYS A 64 -25.71 33.84 -48.37
N ARG A 65 -25.92 34.52 -47.23
CA ARG A 65 -27.15 34.75 -46.40
C ARG A 65 -28.08 33.64 -45.83
N LYS A 66 -28.04 33.55 -44.48
CA LYS A 66 -29.08 33.38 -43.42
C LYS A 66 -30.57 33.08 -43.77
N ARG A 67 -31.18 32.14 -43.01
CA ARG A 67 -32.45 32.36 -42.26
C ARG A 67 -32.66 31.31 -41.13
N LYS A 68 -33.05 31.80 -39.94
CA LYS A 68 -33.57 31.03 -38.79
C LYS A 68 -35.09 30.84 -38.94
N GLN A 69 -35.63 29.69 -38.55
CA GLN A 69 -36.91 29.58 -37.82
C GLN A 69 -37.04 28.19 -37.17
N ALA A 70 -37.83 28.12 -36.09
CA ALA A 70 -37.74 27.16 -35.00
C ALA A 70 -38.94 26.20 -34.91
N LEU A 71 -38.72 25.14 -34.11
CA LEU A 71 -39.66 24.25 -33.40
C LEU A 71 -40.51 23.24 -34.17
N GLN A 72 -40.20 21.95 -33.95
CA GLN A 72 -41.18 20.95 -33.49
C GLN A 72 -40.46 19.75 -32.84
N LEU A 73 -40.82 19.40 -31.61
CA LEU A 73 -40.39 18.20 -30.90
C LEU A 73 -41.22 16.99 -31.39
N ALA A 74 -40.55 15.87 -31.63
CA ALA A 74 -41.16 14.56 -31.91
C ALA A 74 -40.67 13.51 -30.88
N PRO A 75 -41.49 12.47 -30.58
CA PRO A 75 -41.42 11.65 -29.36
C PRO A 75 -40.29 10.61 -29.37
N PRO A 76 -39.96 9.98 -28.23
CA PRO A 76 -38.80 9.10 -28.12
C PRO A 76 -39.03 7.78 -28.87
N PRO A 77 -38.08 7.31 -29.69
CA PRO A 77 -38.17 5.97 -30.25
C PRO A 77 -37.83 4.92 -29.19
N THR A 78 -38.72 3.94 -29.13
CA THR A 78 -38.70 2.67 -28.41
C THR A 78 -37.38 1.92 -28.63
N PHE A 79 -36.79 1.40 -27.54
CA PHE A 79 -35.64 0.50 -27.61
C PHE A 79 -36.11 -0.90 -28.05
N GLU A 80 -35.63 -1.37 -29.21
CA GLU A 80 -35.53 -2.80 -29.51
C GLU A 80 -34.07 -3.26 -29.45
N PRO A 81 -33.80 -4.49 -28.97
CA PRO A 81 -32.44 -4.98 -28.75
C PRO A 81 -31.81 -5.46 -30.06
N LEU A 82 -30.93 -4.63 -30.65
CA LEU A 82 -30.08 -5.05 -31.76
C LEU A 82 -28.99 -5.99 -31.26
N VAL A 83 -29.21 -7.29 -31.49
CA VAL A 83 -28.20 -8.35 -31.47
C VAL A 83 -27.26 -8.13 -32.66
N HIS A 84 -26.08 -7.56 -32.42
CA HIS A 84 -24.91 -7.68 -33.28
C HIS A 84 -23.64 -7.77 -32.42
N PRO A 85 -22.79 -8.81 -32.59
CA PRO A 85 -21.52 -8.92 -31.87
C PRO A 85 -20.51 -7.96 -32.51
N SER A 86 -20.30 -6.81 -31.88
CA SER A 86 -19.52 -5.68 -32.41
C SER A 86 -18.10 -5.58 -31.79
N PRO A 87 -17.17 -4.80 -32.40
CA PRO A 87 -15.71 -4.80 -32.17
C PRO A 87 -15.21 -4.46 -30.77
N LEU A 88 -16.11 -4.16 -29.83
CA LEU A 88 -15.86 -3.72 -28.46
C LEU A 88 -14.96 -4.69 -27.66
N ARG A 89 -15.01 -6.00 -27.95
CA ARG A 89 -14.12 -6.98 -27.29
C ARG A 89 -12.65 -6.84 -27.71
N ARG A 90 -12.37 -6.47 -28.97
CA ARG A 90 -10.98 -6.30 -29.46
C ARG A 90 -10.37 -4.98 -28.98
N THR A 91 -11.17 -3.93 -28.89
CA THR A 91 -10.75 -2.64 -28.34
C THR A 91 -10.52 -2.73 -26.83
N MET A 92 -11.45 -3.29 -26.04
CA MET A 92 -11.23 -3.53 -24.60
C MET A 92 -9.96 -4.34 -24.30
N GLY A 93 -9.65 -5.35 -25.13
CA GLY A 93 -8.41 -6.13 -25.01
C GLY A 93 -7.13 -5.30 -25.16
N ARG A 94 -7.10 -4.29 -26.05
CA ARG A 94 -5.92 -3.40 -26.20
C ARG A 94 -5.79 -2.39 -25.05
N TYR A 95 -6.90 -1.84 -24.56
CA TYR A 95 -6.88 -0.90 -23.41
C TYR A 95 -6.41 -1.60 -22.13
N ASN A 96 -6.92 -2.80 -21.84
CA ASN A 96 -6.51 -3.56 -20.66
C ASN A 96 -5.04 -4.03 -20.75
N LEU A 97 -4.54 -4.32 -21.94
CA LEU A 97 -3.13 -4.63 -22.17
C LEU A 97 -2.21 -3.44 -21.88
N GLN A 98 -2.59 -2.22 -22.26
CA GLN A 98 -1.81 -1.01 -21.97
C GLN A 98 -1.84 -0.63 -20.48
N ARG A 99 -2.99 -0.76 -19.81
CA ARG A 99 -3.10 -0.60 -18.35
C ARG A 99 -2.18 -1.59 -17.62
N ALA A 100 -2.27 -2.88 -17.97
CA ALA A 100 -1.45 -3.94 -17.40
C ALA A 100 0.04 -3.72 -17.67
N SER A 101 0.38 -3.26 -18.88
CA SER A 101 1.75 -2.93 -19.24
C SER A 101 2.28 -1.76 -18.42
N CYS A 102 1.46 -0.73 -18.15
CA CYS A 102 1.88 0.38 -17.29
C CYS A 102 2.09 -0.04 -15.83
N LEU A 103 1.19 -0.81 -15.22
CA LEU A 103 1.42 -1.34 -13.86
C LEU A 103 2.65 -2.25 -13.81
N GLY A 104 2.82 -3.11 -14.82
CA GLY A 104 4.00 -3.94 -14.97
C GLY A 104 5.29 -3.11 -15.09
N CYS A 105 5.24 -2.02 -15.84
CA CYS A 105 6.33 -1.06 -16.00
C CYS A 105 6.62 -0.30 -14.70
N LEU A 106 5.61 0.22 -14.01
CA LEU A 106 5.76 0.90 -12.72
C LEU A 106 6.33 -0.06 -11.66
N GLY A 107 5.90 -1.32 -11.63
CA GLY A 107 6.47 -2.37 -10.78
C GLY A 107 7.93 -2.68 -11.13
N TYR A 108 8.24 -2.84 -12.42
CA TYR A 108 9.59 -3.08 -12.92
C TYR A 108 10.56 -1.93 -12.57
N LEU A 109 10.12 -0.68 -12.74
CA LEU A 109 10.89 0.54 -12.47
C LEU A 109 11.05 0.86 -10.98
N SER A 110 10.14 0.38 -10.12
CA SER A 110 10.14 0.70 -8.68
C SER A 110 10.91 -0.31 -7.83
N GLY A 111 11.11 -1.54 -8.32
CA GLY A 111 11.62 -2.64 -7.49
C GLY A 111 12.80 -3.43 -8.04
N LEU A 112 12.81 -3.77 -9.34
CA LEU A 112 13.76 -4.75 -9.89
C LEU A 112 15.08 -4.13 -10.34
N PHE A 113 15.00 -2.96 -10.95
CA PHE A 113 16.16 -2.16 -11.35
C PHE A 113 15.95 -0.76 -10.78
N LYS A 114 16.99 -0.17 -10.18
CA LYS A 114 16.95 1.18 -9.63
C LYS A 114 17.97 2.05 -10.34
N LEU A 115 17.52 2.77 -11.35
CA LEU A 115 18.31 3.80 -12.01
C LEU A 115 18.04 5.19 -11.39
N PRO A 116 19.05 6.08 -11.36
CA PRO A 116 18.92 7.46 -10.88
C PRO A 116 17.76 8.25 -11.48
N SER A 117 17.40 8.01 -12.74
CA SER A 117 16.33 8.74 -13.44
C SER A 117 15.52 7.84 -14.37
N HIS A 118 14.24 8.16 -14.55
CA HIS A 118 13.33 7.35 -15.36
C HIS A 118 13.72 7.31 -16.85
N ASN A 119 14.31 8.36 -17.40
CA ASN A 119 14.74 8.38 -18.79
C ASN A 119 15.85 7.35 -19.11
N GLN A 120 16.65 6.95 -18.11
CA GLN A 120 17.75 6.00 -18.32
C GLN A 120 17.26 4.60 -18.68
N TYR A 121 16.03 4.23 -18.32
CA TYR A 121 15.44 2.95 -18.74
C TYR A 121 15.14 2.89 -20.25
N TRP A 122 15.10 4.05 -20.91
CA TRP A 122 14.93 4.21 -22.36
C TRP A 122 16.22 4.62 -23.07
N ASN A 123 17.37 4.47 -22.41
CA ASN A 123 18.65 4.74 -23.04
C ASN A 123 18.95 3.66 -24.08
N GLU A 124 19.22 4.08 -25.32
CA GLU A 124 19.55 3.20 -26.45
C GLU A 124 21.07 3.00 -26.64
N ASP A 125 21.90 3.54 -25.74
CA ASP A 125 23.35 3.29 -25.76
C ASP A 125 23.64 1.78 -25.71
N PRO A 126 24.25 1.19 -26.76
CA PRO A 126 24.54 -0.25 -26.81
C PRO A 126 25.47 -0.74 -25.70
N ARG A 127 26.16 0.18 -25.00
CA ARG A 127 27.04 -0.14 -23.87
C ARG A 127 26.29 -0.33 -22.56
N LEU A 128 25.02 0.07 -22.50
CA LEU A 128 24.18 -0.04 -21.32
C LEU A 128 23.17 -1.19 -21.45
N LEU A 129 22.60 -1.59 -20.32
CA LEU A 129 21.56 -2.61 -20.29
C LEU A 129 20.30 -2.09 -20.98
N ILE A 130 19.89 -2.72 -22.08
CA ILE A 130 18.62 -2.43 -22.74
C ILE A 130 17.49 -3.04 -21.90
N HIS A 131 16.68 -2.19 -21.29
CA HIS A 131 15.56 -2.64 -20.47
C HIS A 131 14.36 -3.04 -21.33
N GLN A 132 13.64 -4.09 -20.94
CA GLN A 132 12.48 -4.59 -21.70
C GLN A 132 11.37 -3.56 -21.86
N ILE A 133 11.24 -2.64 -20.89
CA ILE A 133 10.27 -1.54 -20.92
C ILE A 133 10.44 -0.63 -22.14
N SER A 134 11.68 -0.36 -22.57
CA SER A 134 11.94 0.51 -23.73
C SER A 134 11.44 -0.09 -25.05
N LYS A 135 11.30 -1.42 -25.10
CA LYS A 135 10.72 -2.15 -26.24
C LYS A 135 9.20 -2.18 -26.24
N GLN A 136 8.56 -1.95 -25.08
CA GLN A 136 7.11 -2.07 -24.91
C GLN A 136 6.36 -0.75 -25.06
N MET A 137 6.95 0.36 -24.64
CA MET A 137 6.38 1.70 -24.78
C MET A 137 7.50 2.71 -24.95
N ILE A 138 7.24 3.83 -25.62
CA ILE A 138 8.18 4.96 -25.70
C ILE A 138 8.15 5.80 -24.42
N PHE A 139 9.26 6.49 -24.11
CA PHE A 139 9.39 7.28 -22.86
C PHE A 139 8.29 8.33 -22.69
N LYS A 140 7.95 9.07 -23.75
CA LYS A 140 6.86 10.07 -23.72
C LYS A 140 5.52 9.45 -23.35
N CYS A 141 5.23 8.25 -23.86
CA CYS A 141 3.99 7.51 -23.53
C CYS A 141 3.98 7.13 -22.05
N PHE A 142 5.11 6.64 -21.52
CA PHE A 142 5.25 6.35 -20.10
C PHE A 142 5.02 7.59 -19.21
N GLU A 143 5.65 8.72 -19.53
CA GLU A 143 5.49 9.96 -18.75
C GLU A 143 4.04 10.45 -18.77
N SER A 144 3.41 10.40 -19.94
CA SER A 144 1.99 10.69 -20.12
C SER A 144 1.12 9.81 -19.24
N ILE A 145 1.28 8.48 -19.31
CA ILE A 145 0.45 7.57 -18.50
C ILE A 145 0.71 7.81 -17.01
N LYS A 146 1.97 7.95 -16.59
CA LYS A 146 2.33 8.22 -15.20
C LYS A 146 1.67 9.49 -14.67
N ARG A 147 1.58 10.56 -15.48
CA ARG A 147 0.97 11.84 -15.09
C ARG A 147 -0.54 11.71 -14.84
N PHE A 148 -1.23 10.90 -15.64
CA PHE A 148 -2.69 10.79 -15.65
C PHE A 148 -3.21 9.48 -15.04
N PHE A 149 -2.36 8.78 -14.27
CA PHE A 149 -2.69 7.50 -13.67
C PHE A 149 -3.60 7.67 -12.45
N HIS A 150 -4.83 7.16 -12.52
CA HIS A 150 -5.76 7.11 -11.39
C HIS A 150 -6.16 5.67 -11.05
N VAL A 151 -6.03 5.31 -9.76
CA VAL A 151 -6.36 3.97 -9.26
C VAL A 151 -7.85 3.82 -8.94
N SER A 152 -8.48 4.89 -8.47
CA SER A 152 -9.89 4.89 -8.06
C SER A 152 -10.66 5.96 -8.82
N SER A 153 -11.90 5.66 -9.18
CA SER A 153 -12.81 6.62 -9.79
C SER A 153 -13.26 7.72 -8.82
N SER A 154 -13.66 8.86 -9.37
CA SER A 154 -14.19 9.99 -8.60
C SER A 154 -15.45 9.60 -7.82
N ALA A 155 -16.29 8.72 -8.38
CA ALA A 155 -17.49 8.21 -7.74
C ALA A 155 -17.16 7.38 -6.49
N LEU A 156 -16.19 6.45 -6.58
CA LEU A 156 -15.80 5.62 -5.45
C LEU A 156 -15.10 6.43 -4.34
N THR A 157 -14.32 7.44 -4.73
CA THR A 157 -13.65 8.38 -3.82
C THR A 157 -14.65 9.15 -2.95
N SER A 158 -15.86 9.42 -3.46
CA SER A 158 -16.91 10.11 -2.69
C SER A 158 -17.54 9.25 -1.58
N ILE A 159 -17.51 7.92 -1.73
CA ILE A 159 -18.07 6.94 -0.80
C ILE A 159 -17.05 6.62 0.30
N LEU A 160 -15.79 6.41 -0.09
CA LEU A 160 -14.71 6.04 0.80
C LEU A 160 -14.17 7.28 1.53
N LYS A 161 -14.41 7.34 2.85
CA LYS A 161 -14.07 8.50 3.69
C LYS A 161 -12.66 8.48 4.27
N ASN A 162 -11.82 7.50 3.95
CA ASN A 162 -10.43 7.51 4.41
C ASN A 162 -9.57 8.43 3.53
N TYR A 163 -8.45 8.88 4.08
CA TYR A 163 -7.58 9.85 3.39
C TYR A 163 -6.80 9.25 2.20
N PHE A 164 -6.81 7.93 2.05
CA PHE A 164 -6.08 7.19 1.02
C PHE A 164 -7.03 6.56 -0.01
N ASN A 165 -8.29 6.98 -0.06
CA ASN A 165 -9.35 6.45 -0.92
C ASN A 165 -8.97 6.40 -2.42
N LYS A 166 -8.20 7.40 -2.87
CA LYS A 166 -7.66 7.47 -4.24
C LYS A 166 -6.77 6.29 -4.62
N VAL A 167 -6.18 5.60 -3.65
CA VAL A 167 -5.28 4.44 -3.86
C VAL A 167 -5.75 3.20 -3.11
N GLU A 168 -6.91 3.24 -2.47
CA GLU A 168 -7.40 2.17 -1.60
C GLU A 168 -7.55 0.84 -2.34
N LEU A 169 -8.07 0.84 -3.57
CA LEU A 169 -8.20 -0.38 -4.38
C LEU A 169 -6.85 -1.07 -4.59
N LEU A 170 -5.80 -0.30 -4.89
CA LEU A 170 -4.45 -0.85 -5.08
C LEU A 170 -3.88 -1.38 -3.77
N LEU A 171 -4.02 -0.64 -2.67
CA LEU A 171 -3.51 -1.07 -1.36
C LEU A 171 -4.21 -2.34 -0.87
N SER A 172 -5.54 -2.40 -1.01
CA SER A 172 -6.34 -3.57 -0.68
C SER A 172 -5.94 -4.78 -1.53
N HIS A 173 -5.76 -4.59 -2.84
CA HIS A 173 -5.29 -5.66 -3.73
C HIS A 173 -3.90 -6.18 -3.34
N ILE A 174 -2.96 -5.30 -2.98
CA ILE A 174 -1.63 -5.71 -2.49
C ILE A 174 -1.78 -6.54 -1.21
N CYS A 175 -2.60 -6.10 -0.25
CA CYS A 175 -2.85 -6.86 0.99
C CYS A 175 -3.51 -8.22 0.71
N GLU A 176 -4.48 -8.30 -0.20
CA GLU A 176 -5.13 -9.56 -0.59
C GLU A 176 -4.14 -10.51 -1.25
N ALA A 177 -3.38 -10.03 -2.23
CA ALA A 177 -2.33 -10.81 -2.88
C ALA A 177 -1.30 -11.28 -1.86
N SER A 178 -0.83 -10.40 -0.96
CA SER A 178 0.15 -10.76 0.07
C SER A 178 -0.32 -11.94 0.93
N LYS A 179 -1.60 -11.96 1.32
CA LYS A 179 -2.19 -13.03 2.13
C LYS A 179 -2.44 -14.30 1.34
N GLN A 180 -2.77 -14.17 0.06
CA GLN A 180 -3.03 -15.31 -0.82
C GLN A 180 -1.76 -16.11 -1.11
N TYR A 181 -0.63 -15.43 -1.33
CA TYR A 181 0.60 -16.08 -1.78
C TYR A 181 1.45 -16.66 -0.66
N TYR A 182 1.29 -16.17 0.57
CA TYR A 182 2.15 -16.56 1.67
C TYR A 182 1.39 -16.56 2.99
N THR A 183 1.50 -17.68 3.70
CA THR A 183 1.10 -17.78 5.10
C THR A 183 2.34 -17.59 5.97
N PRO A 184 2.40 -16.56 6.83
CA PRO A 184 3.54 -16.33 7.70
C PRO A 184 3.79 -17.49 8.65
N GLU A 185 5.06 -17.69 9.00
CA GLU A 185 5.45 -18.54 10.12
C GLU A 185 4.98 -17.99 11.47
N SER A 186 5.15 -18.77 12.54
CA SER A 186 4.64 -18.43 13.87
C SER A 186 5.19 -17.13 14.46
N ASN A 187 6.38 -16.69 14.08
CA ASN A 187 7.01 -15.50 14.67
C ASN A 187 6.88 -14.30 13.74
N VAL A 188 5.98 -13.37 14.05
CA VAL A 188 5.73 -12.18 13.22
C VAL A 188 5.97 -10.92 14.00
N SER A 189 6.14 -9.80 13.30
CA SER A 189 6.43 -8.50 13.91
C SER A 189 5.44 -7.44 13.43
N VAL A 190 5.08 -6.52 14.34
CA VAL A 190 4.33 -5.31 13.97
C VAL A 190 5.20 -4.09 14.23
N ASP A 191 5.44 -3.31 13.17
CA ASP A 191 6.16 -2.04 13.28
C ASP A 191 5.59 -0.95 12.35
N LYS A 192 6.19 0.23 12.42
CA LYS A 192 5.92 1.40 11.59
C LYS A 192 6.86 1.38 10.39
N MET A 193 6.28 1.47 9.20
CA MET A 193 7.02 1.77 7.98
C MET A 193 6.68 3.18 7.49
N ILE A 194 7.63 3.81 6.81
CA ILE A 194 7.46 5.11 6.16
C ILE A 194 7.61 4.91 4.65
N ILE A 195 6.54 5.19 3.91
CA ILE A 195 6.58 5.30 2.46
C ILE A 195 7.10 6.70 2.14
N ARG A 196 8.33 6.79 1.65
CA ARG A 196 8.99 8.07 1.36
C ARG A 196 8.13 8.94 0.44
N PHE A 197 7.87 10.16 0.88
CA PHE A 197 7.21 11.18 0.07
C PHE A 197 7.69 12.54 0.56
N SER A 198 8.19 13.37 -0.36
CA SER A 198 8.87 14.63 -0.02
C SER A 198 8.12 15.87 -0.52
N GLU A 199 6.94 15.70 -1.11
CA GLU A 199 6.11 16.81 -1.55
C GLU A 199 5.08 17.20 -0.48
N LYS A 200 4.26 18.21 -0.79
CA LYS A 200 3.28 18.78 0.14
C LYS A 200 2.10 17.82 0.32
N SER A 201 2.00 17.23 1.51
CA SER A 201 0.77 16.56 1.96
C SER A 201 0.57 16.81 3.45
N ILE A 202 -0.68 17.05 3.85
CA ILE A 202 -1.03 17.20 5.27
C ILE A 202 -0.98 15.87 6.04
N HIS A 203 -0.86 14.74 5.34
CA HIS A 203 -0.85 13.40 5.92
C HIS A 203 0.54 12.80 6.04
N THR A 204 1.58 13.47 5.53
CA THR A 204 2.97 13.03 5.73
C THR A 204 3.40 13.26 7.16
N VAL A 205 4.37 12.46 7.59
CA VAL A 205 4.97 12.53 8.92
C VAL A 205 6.46 12.71 8.76
N ARG A 206 7.05 13.57 9.60
CA ARG A 206 8.49 13.73 9.67
C ARG A 206 9.05 12.96 10.86
N MET A 207 9.90 11.97 10.59
CA MET A 207 10.57 11.16 11.61
C MET A 207 12.03 11.58 11.72
N LYS A 208 12.36 12.30 12.80
CA LYS A 208 13.76 12.59 13.14
C LYS A 208 14.51 11.27 13.42
N ASN A 209 15.77 11.18 13.02
CA ASN A 209 16.66 10.04 13.26
C ASN A 209 16.26 8.73 12.54
N LYS A 210 15.58 8.82 11.39
CA LYS A 210 15.31 7.67 10.51
C LYS A 210 15.91 7.91 9.12
N PRO A 211 16.35 6.86 8.39
CA PRO A 211 16.91 7.00 7.04
C PRO A 211 15.96 7.71 6.08
N VAL A 212 14.66 7.42 6.20
CA VAL A 212 13.59 8.16 5.54
C VAL A 212 13.02 9.18 6.52
N LEU A 213 13.31 10.46 6.25
CA LEU A 213 12.94 11.55 7.14
C LEU A 213 11.47 11.94 7.03
N GLU A 214 10.85 11.77 5.86
CA GLU A 214 9.49 12.22 5.58
C GLU A 214 8.74 11.27 4.65
N GLY A 215 7.45 11.06 4.95
CA GLY A 215 6.58 10.25 4.11
C GLY A 215 5.27 9.85 4.77
N PHE A 216 4.52 8.97 4.12
CA PHE A 216 3.29 8.40 4.67
C PHE A 216 3.60 7.29 5.67
N LYS A 217 2.97 7.35 6.84
CA LYS A 217 3.14 6.34 7.89
C LYS A 217 2.16 5.19 7.71
N ILE A 218 2.66 3.97 7.67
CA ILE A 218 1.86 2.76 7.72
C ILE A 218 2.28 1.90 8.91
N PHE A 219 1.34 1.15 9.48
CA PHE A 219 1.66 0.05 10.39
C PHE A 219 1.65 -1.23 9.58
N SER A 220 2.67 -2.07 9.72
CA SER A 220 2.86 -3.26 8.90
C SER A 220 3.04 -4.49 9.80
N LEU A 221 2.41 -5.59 9.41
CA LEU A 221 2.66 -6.91 9.96
C LEU A 221 3.57 -7.67 9.01
N CYS A 222 4.75 -8.03 9.49
CA CYS A 222 5.82 -8.60 8.67
C CYS A 222 6.43 -9.85 9.30
N GLU A 223 6.95 -10.73 8.46
CA GLU A 223 7.67 -11.95 8.82
C GLU A 223 8.83 -12.14 7.84
N SER A 224 10.05 -12.36 8.34
CA SER A 224 11.28 -12.58 7.54
C SER A 224 11.45 -11.72 6.26
N GLY A 225 11.12 -10.43 6.35
CA GLY A 225 11.23 -9.48 5.22
C GLY A 225 10.01 -9.42 4.30
N TYR A 226 9.02 -10.29 4.49
CA TYR A 226 7.74 -10.27 3.82
C TYR A 226 6.72 -9.42 4.58
N THR A 227 5.97 -8.58 3.86
CA THR A 227 4.85 -7.80 4.43
C THR A 227 3.53 -8.53 4.15
N TYR A 228 2.96 -9.12 5.19
CA TYR A 228 1.72 -9.88 5.11
C TYR A 228 0.50 -8.97 4.97
N THR A 229 0.44 -7.90 5.76
CA THR A 229 -0.59 -6.87 5.64
C THR A 229 -0.11 -5.55 6.24
N PHE A 230 -0.79 -4.45 5.91
CA PHE A 230 -0.49 -3.14 6.46
C PHE A 230 -1.75 -2.28 6.59
N LEU A 231 -1.64 -1.23 7.41
CA LEU A 231 -2.67 -0.26 7.69
C LEU A 231 -2.11 1.16 7.50
N PRO A 232 -2.61 1.93 6.53
CA PRO A 232 -2.27 3.35 6.41
C PRO A 232 -2.74 4.14 7.64
N THR A 233 -1.90 5.05 8.13
CA THR A 233 -2.19 5.84 9.32
C THR A 233 -1.94 7.31 9.11
N SER A 234 -2.81 8.14 9.68
CA SER A 234 -2.70 9.60 9.66
C SER A 234 -2.82 10.15 11.08
N TYR A 235 -2.12 11.25 11.36
CA TYR A 235 -2.27 11.98 12.62
C TYR A 235 -3.55 12.82 12.65
N ILE A 236 -4.00 13.30 11.49
CA ILE A 236 -5.13 14.22 11.36
C ILE A 236 -6.41 13.47 11.00
N ALA A 237 -6.31 12.43 10.16
CA ALA A 237 -7.47 11.62 9.79
C ALA A 237 -7.73 10.49 10.79
N SER A 238 -9.01 10.24 11.06
CA SER A 238 -9.45 9.10 11.85
C SER A 238 -9.17 7.79 11.09
N SER A 239 -8.86 6.75 11.84
CA SER A 239 -8.70 5.40 11.30
C SER A 239 -10.10 4.78 11.12
N ASN A 240 -10.31 4.02 10.05
CA ASN A 240 -11.53 3.23 9.86
C ASN A 240 -11.60 2.00 10.79
N VAL A 241 -10.49 1.70 11.48
CA VAL A 241 -10.45 0.63 12.50
C VAL A 241 -11.29 1.01 13.71
N ALA A 242 -12.27 0.17 14.03
CA ALA A 242 -13.10 0.32 15.23
C ALA A 242 -12.23 0.32 16.50
N LYS A 243 -12.48 1.27 17.39
CA LYS A 243 -11.79 1.33 18.68
C LYS A 243 -12.38 0.26 19.60
N VAL A 244 -11.53 -0.60 20.14
CA VAL A 244 -11.93 -1.50 21.22
C VAL A 244 -11.88 -0.75 22.54
N ASN A 245 -12.96 -0.76 23.32
CA ASN A 245 -13.12 0.09 24.51
C ASN A 245 -12.01 -0.08 25.56
N SER A 246 -11.47 -1.29 25.68
CA SER A 246 -10.39 -1.68 26.60
C SER A 246 -8.99 -1.28 26.11
N LEU A 247 -8.84 -0.89 24.84
CA LEU A 247 -7.55 -0.65 24.19
C LEU A 247 -7.36 0.83 23.83
N THR A 248 -6.09 1.21 23.69
CA THR A 248 -5.73 2.49 23.06
C THR A 248 -6.06 2.45 21.57
N LYS A 249 -6.10 3.63 20.91
CA LYS A 249 -6.25 3.70 19.45
C LYS A 249 -5.19 2.85 18.73
N VAL A 250 -3.94 2.98 19.16
CA VAL A 250 -2.81 2.21 18.60
C VAL A 250 -2.96 0.72 18.90
N GLY A 251 -3.36 0.35 20.12
CA GLY A 251 -3.62 -1.05 20.47
C GLY A 251 -4.72 -1.69 19.64
N SER A 252 -5.81 -0.95 19.36
CA SER A 252 -6.89 -1.42 18.48
C SER A 252 -6.40 -1.63 17.03
N GLN A 253 -5.50 -0.77 16.55
CA GLN A 253 -4.90 -0.91 15.22
C GLN A 253 -3.95 -2.12 15.12
N VAL A 254 -3.20 -2.42 16.18
CA VAL A 254 -2.36 -3.62 16.24
C VAL A 254 -3.23 -4.87 16.27
N LEU A 255 -4.27 -4.90 17.11
CA LEU A 255 -5.21 -6.01 17.16
C LEU A 255 -5.84 -6.25 15.78
N HIS A 256 -6.28 -5.19 15.10
CA HIS A 256 -6.82 -5.29 13.74
C HIS A 256 -5.84 -5.89 12.72
N LEU A 257 -4.53 -5.62 12.83
CA LEU A 257 -3.53 -6.25 11.96
C LEU A 257 -3.35 -7.73 12.29
N VAL A 258 -3.30 -8.08 13.59
CA VAL A 258 -3.13 -9.46 14.08
C VAL A 258 -4.35 -10.31 13.72
N GLU A 259 -5.55 -9.76 13.80
CA GLU A 259 -6.80 -10.47 13.46
C GLU A 259 -6.89 -10.86 11.98
N GLN A 260 -6.01 -10.33 11.12
CA GLN A 260 -5.91 -10.73 9.72
C GLN A 260 -5.05 -11.99 9.50
N LEU A 261 -4.32 -12.44 10.52
CA LEU A 261 -3.63 -13.73 10.49
C LEU A 261 -4.65 -14.87 10.62
N PRO A 262 -4.34 -16.07 10.10
CA PRO A 262 -5.12 -17.27 10.38
C PRO A 262 -4.86 -17.81 11.80
N TYR A 263 -4.95 -16.93 12.82
CA TYR A 263 -4.61 -17.24 14.23
C TYR A 263 -5.54 -18.26 14.90
N LYS A 264 -6.67 -18.60 14.26
CA LYS A 264 -7.54 -19.69 14.69
C LYS A 264 -7.07 -21.07 14.22
N GLN A 265 -6.17 -21.11 13.24
CA GLN A 265 -5.65 -22.33 12.63
C GLN A 265 -4.21 -22.61 13.08
N TYR A 266 -3.44 -21.56 13.38
CA TYR A 266 -2.03 -21.65 13.75
C TYR A 266 -1.70 -20.76 14.96
N SER A 267 -0.70 -21.18 15.73
CA SER A 267 -0.14 -20.41 16.84
C SER A 267 0.82 -19.33 16.32
N TYR A 268 0.63 -18.10 16.79
CA TYR A 268 1.47 -16.95 16.44
C TYR A 268 2.02 -16.26 17.69
N ASN A 269 3.26 -15.80 17.59
CA ASN A 269 3.95 -14.91 18.52
C ASN A 269 4.21 -13.58 17.82
N ILE A 270 3.66 -12.49 18.37
CA ILE A 270 3.82 -11.14 17.83
C ILE A 270 4.92 -10.41 18.59
N TYR A 271 5.93 -9.92 17.87
CA TYR A 271 6.99 -9.06 18.40
C TYR A 271 6.71 -7.60 18.07
N ILE A 272 6.60 -6.75 19.09
CA ILE A 272 6.25 -5.33 18.91
C ILE A 272 7.17 -4.40 19.70
N ASN A 273 7.35 -3.18 19.20
CA ASN A 273 8.14 -2.17 19.89
C ASN A 273 7.34 -1.39 20.94
N ASN A 274 8.06 -0.59 21.74
CA ASN A 274 7.51 0.18 22.86
C ASN A 274 6.47 1.26 22.50
N TYR A 275 6.28 1.55 21.21
CA TYR A 275 5.21 2.45 20.77
C TYR A 275 3.85 1.76 20.79
N PHE A 276 3.82 0.44 20.64
CA PHE A 276 2.61 -0.37 20.54
C PHE A 276 2.24 -1.08 21.84
N THR A 277 3.22 -1.38 22.69
CA THR A 277 3.03 -2.17 23.91
C THR A 277 2.10 -1.51 24.92
N SER A 278 1.16 -2.30 25.46
CA SER A 278 0.40 -1.97 26.67
C SER A 278 -0.11 -3.25 27.32
N VAL A 279 -0.26 -3.26 28.66
CA VAL A 279 -0.78 -4.45 29.37
C VAL A 279 -2.15 -4.89 28.83
N PRO A 280 -3.15 -4.01 28.61
CA PRO A 280 -4.45 -4.44 28.06
C PRO A 280 -4.37 -5.09 26.67
N LEU A 281 -3.44 -4.66 25.82
CA LEU A 281 -3.23 -5.26 24.50
C LEU A 281 -2.71 -6.70 24.64
N PHE A 282 -1.72 -6.93 25.49
CA PHE A 282 -1.15 -8.26 25.72
C PHE A 282 -2.19 -9.23 26.28
N GLN A 283 -3.06 -8.74 27.17
CA GLN A 283 -4.19 -9.53 27.69
C GLN A 283 -5.17 -9.94 26.58
N HIS A 284 -5.53 -9.01 25.68
CA HIS A 284 -6.43 -9.34 24.56
C HIS A 284 -5.79 -10.34 23.60
N LEU A 285 -4.50 -10.16 23.27
CA LEU A 285 -3.78 -11.09 22.40
C LEU A 285 -3.76 -12.50 23.03
N ARG A 286 -3.48 -12.61 24.34
CA ARG A 286 -3.52 -13.89 25.04
C ARG A 286 -4.92 -14.52 25.03
N GLN A 287 -5.99 -13.73 25.18
CA GLN A 287 -7.37 -14.22 25.12
C GLN A 287 -7.74 -14.83 23.76
N ILE A 288 -7.16 -14.32 22.67
CA ILE A 288 -7.34 -14.89 21.33
C ILE A 288 -6.27 -15.95 20.99
N SER A 289 -5.56 -16.47 21.99
CA SER A 289 -4.48 -17.47 21.84
C SER A 289 -3.32 -17.01 20.95
N VAL A 290 -3.02 -15.71 20.97
CA VAL A 290 -1.87 -15.12 20.29
C VAL A 290 -0.83 -14.68 21.32
N GLY A 291 0.37 -15.23 21.20
CA GLY A 291 1.52 -14.85 21.98
C GLY A 291 2.01 -13.44 21.63
N ALA A 292 2.52 -12.70 22.61
CA ALA A 292 3.08 -11.37 22.39
C ALA A 292 4.35 -11.15 23.20
N CYS A 293 5.31 -10.45 22.62
CA CYS A 293 6.53 -10.02 23.28
C CYS A 293 6.93 -8.62 22.78
N GLY A 294 7.41 -7.76 23.67
CA GLY A 294 7.85 -6.43 23.25
C GLY A 294 8.51 -5.62 24.34
N THR A 295 9.32 -4.65 23.92
CA THR A 295 9.86 -3.63 24.84
C THR A 295 8.75 -2.70 25.30
N VAL A 296 8.72 -2.30 26.56
CA VAL A 296 7.70 -1.41 27.11
C VAL A 296 8.36 -0.18 27.74
N ARG A 297 7.69 0.98 27.70
CA ARG A 297 8.18 2.17 28.42
C ARG A 297 7.77 2.07 29.89
N LYS A 298 8.68 2.42 30.80
CA LYS A 298 8.42 2.49 32.26
C LYS A 298 7.23 3.40 32.65
N THR A 299 6.86 4.33 31.78
CA THR A 299 5.75 5.28 31.99
C THR A 299 4.39 4.72 31.57
N VAL A 300 4.33 3.54 30.93
CA VAL A 300 3.06 2.93 30.53
C VAL A 300 2.23 2.64 31.77
N ALA A 301 0.95 3.01 31.71
CA ALA A 301 0.00 2.74 32.77
C ALA A 301 -0.06 1.23 33.06
N ARG A 302 -0.13 0.88 34.35
CA ARG A 302 -0.18 -0.52 34.85
C ARG A 302 1.11 -1.33 34.65
N PHE A 303 2.24 -0.70 34.31
CA PHE A 303 3.54 -1.35 34.47
C PHE A 303 3.93 -1.42 35.97
N PRO A 304 4.41 -2.56 36.49
CA PRO A 304 4.75 -2.73 37.91
C PRO A 304 5.67 -1.65 38.43
N LYS A 305 5.37 -1.13 39.64
CA LYS A 305 6.23 -0.15 40.30
C LYS A 305 7.52 -0.79 40.81
N GLU A 306 7.47 -2.05 41.23
CA GLU A 306 8.63 -2.82 41.71
C GLU A 306 9.73 -2.95 40.65
N LEU A 307 9.37 -2.98 39.37
CA LEU A 307 10.31 -3.05 38.24
C LEU A 307 10.82 -1.66 37.78
N LYS A 308 10.42 -0.58 38.47
CA LYS A 308 10.88 0.77 38.14
C LYS A 308 12.15 1.09 38.90
N VAL A 309 13.23 1.17 38.15
CA VAL A 309 14.53 1.65 38.64
C VAL A 309 14.59 3.17 38.55
N ASP A 310 14.97 3.80 39.67
CA ASP A 310 15.18 5.25 39.79
C ASP A 310 16.28 5.77 38.86
N LYS A 311 16.18 7.05 38.50
CA LYS A 311 17.20 7.69 37.66
C LYS A 311 18.52 7.79 38.43
N GLY A 312 19.57 7.16 37.88
CA GLY A 312 20.92 7.21 38.45
C GLY A 312 21.28 6.05 39.37
N ALA A 313 20.36 5.12 39.60
CA ALA A 313 20.70 3.87 40.28
C ALA A 313 21.75 3.10 39.45
N LYS A 314 22.85 2.70 40.10
CA LYS A 314 23.85 1.83 39.52
C LYS A 314 23.46 0.40 39.85
N LEU A 315 23.10 -0.35 38.81
CA LEU A 315 22.83 -1.78 38.89
C LEU A 315 23.94 -2.51 38.15
N ASP A 316 24.28 -3.69 38.65
CA ASP A 316 25.25 -4.56 37.99
C ASP A 316 24.68 -5.03 36.63
N TRP A 317 25.59 -5.27 35.69
CA TRP A 317 25.23 -5.83 34.40
C TRP A 317 24.55 -7.19 34.58
N ASP A 318 23.53 -7.45 33.78
CA ASP A 318 22.71 -8.66 33.75
C ASP A 318 21.80 -8.92 34.96
N VAL A 319 21.56 -7.90 35.79
CA VAL A 319 20.47 -7.97 36.79
C VAL A 319 19.13 -8.15 36.07
N ARG A 320 18.39 -9.19 36.45
CA ARG A 320 17.07 -9.52 35.89
C ARG A 320 16.04 -9.60 37.00
N SER A 321 14.82 -9.18 36.69
CA SER A 321 13.67 -9.32 37.59
C SER A 321 12.41 -9.44 36.77
N GLY A 322 11.43 -10.18 37.26
CA GLY A 322 10.15 -10.34 36.58
C GLY A 322 8.99 -10.39 37.56
N VAL A 323 7.86 -9.85 37.12
CA VAL A 323 6.60 -9.86 37.87
C VAL A 323 5.48 -10.19 36.90
N GLU A 324 4.65 -11.18 37.25
CA GLU A 324 3.46 -11.47 36.47
C GLU A 324 2.35 -10.45 36.76
N VAL A 325 1.78 -9.88 35.70
CA VAL A 325 0.77 -8.84 35.79
C VAL A 325 -0.40 -9.21 34.90
N ASN A 326 -1.47 -9.67 35.53
CA ASN A 326 -2.72 -10.03 34.85
C ASN A 326 -2.52 -10.95 33.63
N GLY A 327 -1.68 -11.99 33.77
CA GLY A 327 -1.37 -12.94 32.70
C GLY A 327 -0.37 -12.43 31.66
N ALA A 328 0.39 -11.39 31.94
CA ALA A 328 1.57 -11.02 31.17
C ALA A 328 2.78 -10.87 32.09
N LEU A 329 3.91 -11.49 31.74
CA LEU A 329 5.16 -11.33 32.44
C LEU A 329 5.77 -9.97 32.08
N ALA A 330 5.88 -9.09 33.08
CA ALA A 330 6.67 -7.87 33.00
C ALA A 330 8.10 -8.21 33.41
N ILE A 331 9.07 -7.78 32.60
CA ILE A 331 10.48 -8.13 32.77
C ILE A 331 11.30 -6.85 32.87
N PHE A 332 12.25 -6.84 33.78
CA PHE A 332 13.35 -5.89 33.87
C PHE A 332 14.66 -6.63 33.58
N TRP A 333 15.51 -6.01 32.76
CA TRP A 333 16.87 -6.48 32.50
C TRP A 333 17.83 -5.29 32.44
N GLN A 334 18.93 -5.38 33.17
CA GLN A 334 20.00 -4.41 33.14
C GLN A 334 21.07 -4.84 32.12
N ASP A 335 21.11 -4.18 30.97
CA ASP A 335 22.23 -4.30 30.01
C ASP A 335 23.18 -3.08 30.19
N ASN A 336 23.64 -2.46 29.10
CA ASN A 336 24.27 -1.14 29.12
C ASN A 336 23.34 -0.05 29.70
N GLY A 337 22.03 -0.31 29.70
CA GLY A 337 21.02 0.48 30.37
C GLY A 337 19.80 -0.38 30.74
N PRO A 338 18.85 0.19 31.50
CA PRO A 338 17.68 -0.54 31.95
C PRO A 338 16.71 -0.79 30.80
N VAL A 339 16.44 -2.06 30.52
CA VAL A 339 15.47 -2.55 29.54
C VAL A 339 14.26 -3.09 30.28
N THR A 340 13.07 -2.71 29.82
CA THR A 340 11.80 -3.24 30.33
C THR A 340 11.01 -3.87 29.19
N MET A 341 10.44 -5.05 29.44
CA MET A 341 9.69 -5.82 28.46
C MET A 341 8.36 -6.32 29.03
N LEU A 342 7.43 -6.64 28.14
CA LEU A 342 6.22 -7.40 28.43
C LEU A 342 6.22 -8.66 27.56
N SER A 343 5.74 -9.76 28.11
CA SER A 343 5.64 -11.04 27.42
C SER A 343 4.41 -11.82 27.87
N THR A 344 3.72 -12.50 26.95
CA THR A 344 2.73 -13.55 27.27
C THR A 344 3.18 -14.94 26.84
N ILE A 345 4.38 -15.04 26.27
CA ILE A 345 4.98 -16.29 25.76
C ILE A 345 6.14 -16.76 26.64
N HIS A 346 6.34 -16.13 27.79
CA HIS A 346 7.42 -16.49 28.71
C HIS A 346 6.89 -16.51 30.13
N SER A 347 7.39 -17.44 30.94
CA SER A 347 7.14 -17.56 32.37
C SER A 347 8.43 -17.59 33.18
N LEU A 348 8.33 -17.32 34.47
CA LEU A 348 9.45 -17.38 35.40
C LEU A 348 9.66 -18.83 35.84
N VAL A 349 10.89 -19.32 35.72
CA VAL A 349 11.27 -20.66 36.16
C VAL A 349 12.37 -20.58 37.23
N GLY A 350 12.13 -21.26 38.35
CA GLY A 350 13.05 -21.37 39.49
C GLY A 350 13.25 -20.08 40.31
N GLU A 351 14.06 -20.18 41.38
CA GLU A 351 14.45 -19.04 42.23
C GLU A 351 15.46 -18.09 41.54
N LYS A 352 15.96 -18.46 40.36
CA LYS A 352 17.04 -17.76 39.64
C LYS A 352 16.59 -16.77 38.55
N CYS A 353 15.30 -16.44 38.47
CA CYS A 353 14.77 -15.55 37.42
C CYS A 353 15.12 -16.05 35.99
N GLU A 354 15.11 -17.36 35.78
CA GLU A 354 15.27 -17.95 34.44
C GLU A 354 13.95 -17.76 33.67
N ILE A 355 14.07 -17.39 32.39
CA ILE A 355 12.92 -17.08 31.53
C ILE A 355 12.82 -18.20 30.51
N GLU A 356 11.75 -19.00 30.59
CA GLU A 356 11.46 -20.04 29.60
C GLU A 356 10.36 -19.57 28.65
N GLN A 357 10.49 -19.93 27.37
CA GLN A 357 9.46 -19.65 26.37
C GLN A 357 8.39 -20.75 26.43
N GLU A 358 7.16 -20.34 26.70
CA GLU A 358 5.98 -21.20 26.61
C GLU A 358 5.67 -21.50 25.15
N ARG A 359 5.60 -22.80 24.82
CA ARG A 359 5.16 -23.27 23.50
C ARG A 359 3.66 -23.52 23.55
N TRP A 360 2.92 -22.84 22.68
CA TRP A 360 1.46 -22.91 22.60
C TRP A 360 1.00 -23.66 21.36
#